data_AF-A0A2V1D677-F1
#
_entry.id   AF-A0A2V1D677-F1
#
_cell.length_a   1.000
_cell.length_b   1.000
_cell.length_c   1.000
_cell.angle_alpha   90.00
_cell.angle_beta   90.00
_cell.angle_gamma   90.00
#
_symmetry.space_group_name_H-M   'P 1'
#
loop_
_entity.id
_entity.type
_entity.pdbx_description
1 polymer ?
#
loop_
_entity_poly.entity_id
_entity_poly.type
_entity_poly.pdbx_seq_one_letter_code
_entity_poly.pdbx_strand_id
1 'polypeptide(L)'
;SHLKSMIQLSIMTQEVMKKLYSAAAVLKLWRHTQQVITSFCDELDAWLAALPTDLNFSLHVDHASTELERERLILHMQYISTKILITRPCVCRFGSHGRRELDNFNRQTARACIRAAKELTTLLPVHPHVSYLYKIGPWWSVVHNLMQALIVLLLEMSYGTVHFPEDGEEILVSIKKLVRSLRRMGKNNQVAERAYTVAFQVLR
;
A
#
# COMPACT_ATOMS: atom_id res chain seq x y z
N SER A 1 21.01 -8.54 5.42
CA SER A 1 20.32 -8.92 6.67
C SER A 1 18.99 -8.20 6.74
N HIS A 2 17.96 -8.82 7.34
CA HIS A 2 16.60 -8.27 7.42
C HIS A 2 16.54 -6.87 8.07
N LEU A 3 17.25 -6.66 9.18
CA LEU A 3 17.27 -5.36 9.87
C LEU A 3 17.78 -4.21 8.98
N LYS A 4 18.83 -4.46 8.20
CA LYS A 4 19.38 -3.46 7.26
C LYS A 4 18.33 -3.07 6.22
N SER A 5 17.67 -4.06 5.62
CA SER A 5 16.62 -3.86 4.61
C SER A 5 15.44 -3.05 5.18
N MET A 6 14.98 -3.37 6.41
CA MET A 6 13.93 -2.60 7.08
C MET A 6 14.33 -1.15 7.34
N ILE A 7 15.56 -0.90 7.82
CA ILE A 7 16.05 0.46 8.10
C ILE A 7 16.08 1.29 6.81
N GLN A 8 16.56 0.71 5.71
CA GLN A 8 16.59 1.39 4.41
C GLN A 8 15.19 1.80 3.94
N LEU A 9 14.21 0.89 4.00
CA LEU A 9 12.80 1.22 3.68
C LEU A 9 12.22 2.28 4.60
N SER A 10 12.53 2.22 5.90
CA SER A 10 12.04 3.20 6.86
C SER A 10 12.58 4.60 6.57
N ILE A 11 13.88 4.72 6.26
CA ILE A 11 14.51 6.00 5.87
C ILE A 11 13.86 6.53 4.59
N MET A 12 13.71 5.69 3.56
CA MET A 12 13.05 6.07 2.31
C MET A 12 11.61 6.56 2.57
N THR A 13 10.85 5.84 3.39
CA THR A 13 9.47 6.22 3.75
C THR A 13 9.41 7.58 4.44
N GLN A 14 10.35 7.88 5.34
CA GLN A 14 10.42 9.21 5.97
C GLN A 14 10.75 10.32 4.97
N GLU A 15 11.69 10.07 4.05
CA GLU A 15 12.02 11.04 2.99
C GLU A 15 10.85 11.27 2.03
N VAL A 16 10.09 10.23 1.70
CA VAL A 16 8.84 10.31 0.94
C VAL A 16 7.83 11.21 1.68
N MET A 17 7.59 10.98 2.97
CA MET A 17 6.70 11.81 3.79
C MET A 17 7.13 13.28 3.77
N LYS A 18 8.43 13.55 3.95
CA LYS A 18 8.99 14.89 3.96
C LYS A 18 8.84 15.61 2.61
N LYS A 19 9.14 14.93 1.50
CA LYS A 19 9.17 15.56 0.17
C LYS A 19 7.80 15.64 -0.52
N LEU A 20 6.88 14.71 -0.22
CA LEU A 20 5.57 14.64 -0.88
C LEU A 20 4.39 15.09 0.00
N TYR A 21 4.53 15.06 1.33
CA TYR A 21 3.40 15.29 2.24
C TYR A 21 3.63 16.40 3.27
N SER A 22 4.76 17.10 3.23
CA SER A 22 4.98 18.28 4.08
C SER A 22 4.20 19.50 3.57
N ALA A 23 3.96 20.48 4.45
CA ALA A 23 3.36 21.76 4.05
C ALA A 23 4.15 22.45 2.93
N ALA A 24 5.49 22.32 2.94
CA ALA A 24 6.36 22.86 1.90
C ALA A 24 6.18 22.16 0.55
N ALA A 25 5.78 20.89 0.54
CA ALA A 25 5.54 20.13 -0.70
C ALA A 25 4.34 20.67 -1.48
N VAL A 26 3.31 21.18 -0.79
CA VAL A 26 2.11 21.77 -1.41
C VAL A 26 2.42 22.99 -2.27
N LEU A 27 3.47 23.73 -1.91
CA LEU A 27 3.90 24.94 -2.62
C LEU A 27 4.72 24.62 -3.89
N LYS A 28 5.10 23.36 -4.14
CA LYS A 28 5.91 22.98 -5.29
C LYS A 28 5.05 22.80 -6.55
N LEU A 29 5.64 23.10 -7.70
CA LEU A 29 5.02 22.81 -9.00
C LEU A 29 4.81 21.31 -9.17
N TRP A 30 3.69 20.90 -9.77
CA TRP A 30 3.36 19.48 -9.94
C TRP A 30 4.42 18.69 -10.71
N ARG A 31 5.05 19.30 -11.72
CA ARG A 31 6.14 18.66 -12.46
C ARG A 31 7.28 18.23 -11.54
N HIS A 32 7.59 19.03 -10.52
CA HIS A 32 8.59 18.67 -9.53
C HIS A 32 8.11 17.48 -8.68
N THR A 33 6.84 17.46 -8.28
CA THR A 33 6.24 16.31 -7.58
C THR A 33 6.33 15.03 -8.42
N GLN A 34 6.03 15.09 -9.73
CA GLN A 34 6.16 13.95 -10.63
C GLN A 34 7.61 13.41 -10.68
N GLN A 35 8.60 14.30 -10.78
CA GLN A 35 10.02 13.92 -10.74
C GLN A 35 10.40 13.25 -9.42
N VAL A 36 9.94 13.78 -8.29
CA VAL A 36 10.17 13.17 -6.96
C VAL A 36 9.53 11.78 -6.88
N ILE A 37 8.31 11.62 -7.40
CA ILE A 37 7.63 10.32 -7.47
C ILE A 37 8.45 9.33 -8.29
N THR A 38 8.87 9.70 -9.51
CA THR A 38 9.70 8.82 -10.37
C THR A 38 10.97 8.40 -9.65
N SER A 39 11.71 9.36 -9.08
CA SER A 39 12.95 9.09 -8.37
C SER A 39 12.76 8.10 -7.22
N PHE A 40 11.69 8.21 -6.44
CA PHE A 40 11.43 7.27 -5.34
C PHE A 40 10.93 5.91 -5.83
N CYS A 41 10.18 5.84 -6.93
CA CYS A 41 9.83 4.56 -7.56
C CYS A 41 11.08 3.81 -8.00
N ASP A 42 12.00 4.51 -8.69
CA ASP A 42 13.26 3.93 -9.16
C ASP A 42 14.12 3.46 -7.98
N GLU A 43 14.22 4.26 -6.91
CA GLU A 43 14.95 3.89 -5.69
C GLU A 43 14.33 2.68 -4.99
N LEU A 44 12.99 2.59 -4.95
CA LEU A 44 12.27 1.49 -4.34
C LEU A 44 12.44 0.18 -5.14
N ASP A 45 12.44 0.26 -6.47
CA ASP A 45 12.68 -0.90 -7.35
C ASP A 45 14.14 -1.35 -7.28
N ALA A 46 15.09 -0.42 -7.22
CA ALA A 46 16.50 -0.73 -6.97
C ALA A 46 16.72 -1.39 -5.60
N TRP A 47 16.00 -0.93 -4.56
CA TRP A 47 16.02 -1.56 -3.25
C TRP A 47 15.51 -3.01 -3.29
N LEU A 48 14.42 -3.27 -4.00
CA LEU A 48 13.88 -4.63 -4.17
C LEU A 48 14.87 -5.55 -4.90
N ALA A 49 15.51 -5.04 -5.96
CA ALA A 49 16.52 -5.78 -6.72
C ALA A 49 17.78 -6.09 -5.90
N ALA A 50 18.11 -5.23 -4.92
CA ALA A 50 19.25 -5.40 -4.03
C ALA A 50 18.97 -6.31 -2.81
N LEU A 51 17.74 -6.83 -2.67
CA LEU A 51 17.43 -7.74 -1.57
C LEU A 51 18.19 -9.07 -1.72
N PRO A 52 18.75 -9.61 -0.62
CA PRO A 52 19.24 -10.97 -0.58
C PRO A 52 18.17 -11.98 -1.04
N THR A 53 18.57 -13.01 -1.79
CA THR A 53 17.66 -14.02 -2.37
C THR A 53 16.76 -14.67 -1.33
N ASP A 54 17.28 -14.91 -0.13
CA ASP A 54 16.56 -15.47 1.02
C ASP A 54 15.52 -14.52 1.63
N LEU A 55 15.57 -13.22 1.34
CA LEU A 55 14.60 -12.21 1.80
C LEU A 55 13.75 -11.63 0.67
N ASN A 56 14.08 -11.95 -0.59
CA ASN A 56 13.42 -11.40 -1.75
C ASN A 56 12.08 -12.11 -1.96
N PHE A 57 11.01 -11.42 -1.58
CA PHE A 57 9.62 -11.89 -1.69
C PHE A 57 9.07 -11.86 -3.12
N SER A 58 9.79 -11.28 -4.09
CA SER A 58 9.37 -11.28 -5.50
C SER A 58 9.79 -12.55 -6.26
N LEU A 59 10.70 -13.34 -5.69
CA LEU A 59 11.17 -14.59 -6.28
C LEU A 59 10.25 -15.74 -5.87
N HIS A 60 9.78 -16.52 -6.86
CA HIS A 60 9.23 -17.86 -6.61
C HIS A 60 10.38 -18.80 -6.24
N VAL A 61 10.80 -18.78 -4.98
CA VAL A 61 11.71 -19.78 -4.44
C VAL A 61 10.84 -20.87 -3.82
N ASP A 62 11.12 -22.14 -4.11
CA ASP A 62 10.53 -23.27 -3.39
C ASP A 62 10.87 -23.12 -1.90
N HIS A 63 9.95 -22.54 -1.13
CA HIS A 63 10.11 -22.22 0.27
C HIS A 63 9.97 -23.49 1.13
N ALA A 64 10.88 -24.44 0.95
CA ALA A 64 11.02 -25.57 1.86
C ALA A 64 11.51 -25.11 3.25
N SER A 65 12.12 -23.92 3.37
CA SER A 65 12.50 -23.31 4.64
C SER A 65 11.53 -22.18 5.05
N THR A 66 10.77 -22.44 6.12
CA THR A 66 9.87 -21.48 6.79
C THR A 66 10.61 -20.44 7.65
N GLU A 67 11.93 -20.54 7.78
CA GLU A 67 12.70 -19.77 8.78
C GLU A 67 12.64 -18.25 8.62
N LEU A 68 12.45 -17.73 7.41
CA LEU A 68 12.41 -16.29 7.11
C LEU A 68 11.07 -15.81 6.53
N GLU A 69 10.02 -16.62 6.64
CA GLU A 69 8.70 -16.27 6.11
C GLU A 69 8.16 -14.98 6.72
N ARG A 70 8.38 -14.81 8.03
CA ARG A 70 7.99 -13.62 8.78
C ARG A 70 8.68 -12.36 8.25
N GLU A 71 9.99 -12.42 8.11
CA GLU A 71 10.84 -11.33 7.63
C GLU A 71 10.45 -10.90 6.22
N ARG A 72 10.24 -11.88 5.32
CA ARG A 72 9.75 -11.64 3.96
C ARG A 72 8.40 -10.94 3.97
N LEU A 73 7.44 -11.43 4.76
CA LEU A 73 6.10 -10.84 4.85
C LEU A 73 6.15 -9.40 5.37
N ILE A 74 6.97 -9.12 6.39
CA ILE A 74 7.14 -7.77 6.94
C ILE A 74 7.72 -6.84 5.87
N LEU A 75 8.79 -7.26 5.19
CA LEU A 75 9.41 -6.46 4.13
C LEU A 75 8.45 -6.21 2.96
N HIS A 76 7.68 -7.22 2.56
CA HIS A 76 6.71 -7.10 1.48
C HIS A 76 5.59 -6.12 1.83
N MET A 77 5.02 -6.23 3.04
CA MET A 77 4.01 -5.27 3.51
C MET A 77 4.55 -3.84 3.59
N GLN A 78 5.79 -3.66 4.05
CA GLN A 78 6.43 -2.35 4.11
C GLN A 78 6.70 -1.79 2.72
N TYR A 79 7.23 -2.61 1.79
CA TYR A 79 7.44 -2.24 0.39
C TYR A 79 6.13 -1.74 -0.24
N ILE A 80 5.04 -2.50 -0.09
CA ILE A 80 3.73 -2.12 -0.62
C ILE A 80 3.24 -0.80 0.01
N SER A 81 3.36 -0.63 1.33
CA SER A 81 2.97 0.62 2.01
C SER A 81 3.76 1.83 1.49
N THR A 82 5.09 1.69 1.34
CA THR A 82 5.95 2.74 0.77
C THR A 82 5.57 3.05 -0.68
N LYS A 83 5.30 2.02 -1.49
CA LYS A 83 4.85 2.18 -2.89
C LYS A 83 3.52 2.91 -2.99
N ILE A 84 2.55 2.57 -2.14
CA ILE A 84 1.28 3.28 -2.03
C ILE A 84 1.56 4.74 -1.67
N LEU A 85 2.40 5.00 -0.68
CA LEU A 85 2.72 6.35 -0.23
C LEU A 85 3.37 7.20 -1.34
N ILE A 86 4.30 6.65 -2.11
CA ILE A 86 4.95 7.35 -3.24
C ILE A 86 3.92 7.69 -4.33
N THR A 87 3.03 6.76 -4.67
CA THR A 87 2.17 6.85 -5.86
C THR A 87 0.80 7.48 -5.61
N ARG A 88 0.33 7.51 -4.35
CA ARG A 88 -0.98 8.04 -3.95
C ARG A 88 -1.29 9.48 -4.38
N PRO A 89 -0.34 10.44 -4.47
CA PRO A 89 -0.65 11.79 -4.93
C PRO A 89 -1.34 11.82 -6.30
N CYS A 90 -1.00 10.89 -7.20
CA CYS A 90 -1.62 10.77 -8.53
C CYS A 90 -3.08 10.28 -8.47
N VAL A 91 -3.45 9.48 -7.47
CA VAL A 91 -4.85 9.06 -7.24
C VAL A 91 -5.67 10.24 -6.70
N CYS A 92 -5.16 10.97 -5.71
CA CYS A 92 -5.88 12.11 -5.12
C CYS A 92 -6.10 13.25 -6.12
N ARG A 93 -5.09 13.54 -6.96
CA ARG A 93 -5.16 14.63 -7.94
C ARG A 93 -6.24 14.41 -9.01
N PHE A 94 -6.58 13.15 -9.29
CA PHE A 94 -7.70 12.81 -10.16
C PHE A 94 -9.02 13.45 -9.67
N GLY A 95 -9.29 13.39 -8.37
CA GLY A 95 -10.49 13.99 -7.78
C GLY A 95 -10.52 15.51 -7.84
N SER A 96 -9.35 16.17 -7.79
CA SER A 96 -9.25 17.63 -7.71
C SER A 96 -9.31 18.38 -9.05
N HIS A 97 -8.94 17.75 -10.17
CA HIS A 97 -8.87 18.43 -11.49
C HIS A 97 -9.84 17.85 -12.52
N GLY A 98 -10.67 16.88 -12.13
CA GLY A 98 -11.65 16.23 -13.00
C GLY A 98 -11.04 15.36 -14.10
N ARG A 99 -11.91 14.66 -14.85
CA ARG A 99 -11.54 13.68 -15.89
C ARG A 99 -10.78 14.25 -17.11
N ARG A 100 -10.71 15.58 -17.27
CA ARG A 100 -10.37 16.24 -18.55
C ARG A 100 -8.87 16.49 -18.80
N GLU A 101 -8.03 16.49 -17.77
CA GLU A 101 -6.61 16.88 -17.89
C GLU A 101 -5.66 15.97 -17.09
N LEU A 102 -5.83 14.65 -17.15
CA LEU A 102 -4.80 13.75 -16.63
C LEU A 102 -3.78 13.42 -17.70
N ASP A 103 -2.59 13.99 -17.54
CA ASP A 103 -1.36 13.54 -18.18
C ASP A 103 -1.15 12.02 -17.96
N ASN A 104 -0.61 11.34 -18.97
CA ASN A 104 -0.43 9.89 -19.03
C ASN A 104 0.35 9.36 -17.81
N PHE A 105 1.33 10.14 -17.35
CA PHE A 105 2.09 9.84 -16.14
C PHE A 105 1.18 9.63 -14.92
N ASN A 106 0.25 10.55 -14.66
CA ASN A 106 -0.62 10.48 -13.49
C ASN A 106 -1.50 9.25 -13.53
N ARG A 107 -2.03 8.90 -14.72
CA ARG A 107 -2.86 7.71 -14.90
C ARG A 107 -2.07 6.44 -14.63
N GLN A 108 -0.85 6.33 -15.17
CA GLN A 108 -0.01 5.15 -14.98
C GLN A 108 0.42 4.98 -13.52
N THR A 109 0.80 6.08 -12.85
CA THR A 109 1.20 6.07 -11.45
C THR A 109 0.02 5.77 -10.52
N ALA A 110 -1.17 6.32 -10.80
CA ALA A 110 -2.39 5.97 -10.08
C ALA A 110 -2.72 4.47 -10.23
N ARG A 111 -2.55 3.91 -11.43
CA ARG A 111 -2.69 2.46 -11.66
C ARG A 111 -1.72 1.64 -10.83
N ALA A 112 -0.46 2.06 -10.74
CA ALA A 112 0.53 1.41 -9.89
C ALA A 112 0.13 1.46 -8.40
N CYS A 113 -0.43 2.57 -7.94
CA CYS A 113 -0.96 2.72 -6.57
C CYS A 113 -2.07 1.70 -6.27
N ILE A 114 -3.05 1.60 -7.17
CA ILE A 114 -4.19 0.68 -7.03
C ILE A 114 -3.73 -0.78 -7.08
N ARG A 115 -2.79 -1.13 -7.97
CA ARG A 115 -2.20 -2.47 -8.02
C ARG A 115 -1.51 -2.83 -6.71
N ALA A 116 -0.70 -1.91 -6.16
CA ALA A 116 -0.06 -2.11 -4.86
C ALA A 116 -1.10 -2.32 -3.73
N ALA A 117 -2.20 -1.55 -3.75
CA ALA A 117 -3.29 -1.73 -2.79
C ALA A 117 -4.00 -3.09 -2.93
N LYS A 118 -4.24 -3.58 -4.16
CA LYS A 118 -4.76 -4.93 -4.43
C LYS A 118 -3.78 -6.01 -3.96
N GLU A 119 -2.49 -5.84 -4.25
CA GLU A 119 -1.40 -6.74 -3.84
C GLU A 119 -1.34 -6.89 -2.31
N LEU A 120 -1.54 -5.81 -1.54
CA LEU A 120 -1.60 -5.94 -0.07
C LEU A 120 -2.69 -6.92 0.37
N THR A 121 -3.80 -6.99 -0.35
CA THR A 121 -4.89 -7.90 -0.01
C THR A 121 -4.54 -9.36 -0.29
N THR A 122 -3.63 -9.66 -1.21
CA THR A 122 -3.20 -11.04 -1.50
C THR A 122 -2.35 -11.60 -0.35
N LEU A 123 -1.63 -10.73 0.36
CA LEU A 123 -0.85 -11.08 1.57
C LEU A 123 -1.71 -11.42 2.78
N LEU A 124 -3.02 -11.13 2.73
CA LEU A 124 -3.93 -11.46 3.81
C LEU A 124 -4.44 -12.89 3.68
N PRO A 125 -4.43 -13.67 4.78
CA PRO A 125 -4.94 -15.03 4.77
C PRO A 125 -6.42 -15.05 4.38
N VAL A 126 -6.83 -16.07 3.62
CA VAL A 126 -8.23 -16.28 3.19
C VAL A 126 -9.16 -16.41 4.41
N HIS A 127 -8.66 -17.07 5.45
CA HIS A 127 -9.26 -17.08 6.77
C HIS A 127 -8.31 -16.38 7.73
N PRO A 128 -8.55 -15.10 8.09
CA PRO A 128 -7.76 -14.46 9.11
C PRO A 128 -7.98 -15.16 10.45
N HIS A 129 -7.16 -16.17 10.74
CA HIS A 129 -6.77 -16.43 12.11
C HIS A 129 -6.06 -15.16 12.53
N VAL A 130 -6.74 -14.33 13.32
CA VAL A 130 -6.22 -13.07 13.85
C VAL A 130 -4.85 -13.30 14.49
N SER A 131 -4.67 -14.49 15.08
CA SER A 131 -3.41 -15.02 15.58
C SER A 131 -2.29 -15.08 14.54
N TYR A 132 -2.55 -15.44 13.28
CA TYR A 132 -1.53 -15.51 12.21
C TYR A 132 -0.96 -14.12 11.88
N LEU A 133 -1.85 -13.14 11.68
CA LEU A 133 -1.43 -11.76 11.40
C LEU A 133 -0.68 -11.10 12.56
N TYR A 134 -1.00 -11.45 13.81
CA TYR A 134 -0.27 -10.97 14.98
C TYR A 134 1.00 -11.77 15.30
N LYS A 135 1.04 -13.07 14.99
CA LYS A 135 2.22 -13.93 15.22
C LYS A 135 3.31 -13.68 14.18
N ILE A 136 2.92 -13.54 12.92
CA ILE A 136 3.85 -13.47 11.79
C ILE A 136 3.93 -12.06 11.23
N GLY A 137 2.82 -11.31 11.18
CA GLY A 137 2.82 -9.94 10.67
C GLY A 137 3.37 -8.89 11.65
N PRO A 138 3.62 -7.66 11.16
CA PRO A 138 4.04 -6.53 11.99
C PRO A 138 2.82 -5.96 12.74
N TRP A 139 2.46 -6.57 13.87
CA TRP A 139 1.26 -6.23 14.66
C TRP A 139 1.05 -4.74 14.94
N TRP A 140 2.14 -3.95 15.00
CA TRP A 140 2.14 -2.51 15.22
C TRP A 140 1.72 -1.68 14.00
N SER A 141 1.89 -2.16 12.75
CA SER A 141 1.55 -1.42 11.52
C SER A 141 0.51 -2.05 10.61
N VAL A 142 0.10 -3.31 10.84
CA VAL A 142 -0.87 -3.99 9.95
C VAL A 142 -2.13 -3.15 9.76
N VAL A 143 -2.74 -2.60 10.83
CA VAL A 143 -3.96 -1.78 10.70
C VAL A 143 -3.73 -0.55 9.82
N HIS A 144 -2.57 0.09 9.95
CA HIS A 144 -2.21 1.24 9.13
C HIS A 144 -2.08 0.86 7.66
N ASN A 145 -1.38 -0.22 7.34
CA ASN A 145 -1.22 -0.71 5.97
C ASN A 145 -2.58 -1.08 5.34
N LEU A 146 -3.45 -1.76 6.10
CA LEU A 146 -4.80 -2.10 5.66
C LEU A 146 -5.62 -0.84 5.35
N MET A 147 -5.57 0.16 6.24
CA MET A 147 -6.28 1.42 6.02
C MET A 147 -5.72 2.21 4.84
N GLN A 148 -4.40 2.25 4.64
CA GLN A 148 -3.79 2.89 3.49
C GLN A 148 -4.30 2.29 2.17
N ALA A 149 -4.26 0.96 2.03
CA ALA A 149 -4.76 0.27 0.85
C ALA A 149 -6.27 0.47 0.67
N LEU A 150 -7.04 0.38 1.76
CA LEU A 150 -8.50 0.55 1.73
C LEU A 150 -8.90 1.93 1.22
N ILE A 151 -8.24 3.00 1.70
CA ILE A 151 -8.52 4.36 1.27
C ILE A 151 -8.24 4.53 -0.23
N VAL A 152 -7.14 3.97 -0.75
CA VAL A 152 -6.82 4.03 -2.18
C VAL A 152 -7.90 3.36 -3.02
N LEU A 153 -8.35 2.17 -2.62
CA LEU A 153 -9.38 1.43 -3.34
C LEU A 153 -10.76 2.11 -3.26
N LEU A 154 -11.11 2.68 -2.12
CA LEU A 154 -12.35 3.45 -1.95
C LEU A 154 -12.37 4.72 -2.81
N LEU A 155 -11.23 5.43 -2.91
CA LEU A 155 -11.09 6.58 -3.80
C LEU A 155 -11.25 6.17 -5.27
N GLU A 156 -10.65 5.06 -5.69
CA GLU A 156 -10.81 4.58 -7.07
C GLU A 156 -12.27 4.22 -7.39
N MET A 157 -12.96 3.57 -6.46
CA MET A 157 -14.39 3.27 -6.59
C MET A 157 -15.23 4.56 -6.68
N SER A 158 -14.94 5.58 -5.86
CA SER A 158 -15.70 6.83 -5.88
C SER A 158 -15.50 7.63 -7.16
N TYR A 159 -14.37 7.46 -7.84
CA TYR A 159 -14.10 8.04 -9.15
C TYR A 159 -14.77 7.30 -10.32
N GLY A 160 -15.40 6.16 -10.04
CA GLY A 160 -16.03 5.31 -11.04
C GLY A 160 -15.01 4.48 -11.82
N THR A 161 -14.03 3.92 -11.11
CA THR A 161 -13.06 2.93 -11.62
C THR A 161 -12.34 3.38 -12.90
N VAL A 162 -11.96 4.66 -12.97
CA VAL A 162 -11.46 5.29 -14.20
C VAL A 162 -10.09 4.74 -14.61
N HIS A 163 -9.31 4.30 -13.64
CA HIS A 163 -8.00 3.71 -13.90
C HIS A 163 -8.11 2.22 -14.25
N PHE A 164 -9.18 1.55 -13.82
CA PHE A 164 -9.46 0.13 -14.09
C PHE A 164 -10.97 -0.13 -14.37
N PRO A 165 -11.48 0.25 -15.54
CA PRO A 165 -12.90 0.08 -15.86
C PRO A 165 -13.34 -1.39 -15.92
N GLU A 166 -12.41 -2.32 -16.19
CA GLU A 166 -12.67 -3.76 -16.29
C GLU A 166 -12.56 -4.49 -14.93
N ASP A 167 -11.87 -3.91 -13.93
CA ASP A 167 -11.57 -4.57 -12.64
C ASP A 167 -12.44 -4.07 -11.48
N GLY A 168 -13.57 -3.39 -11.74
CA GLY A 168 -14.41 -2.82 -10.68
C GLY A 168 -14.87 -3.87 -9.66
N GLU A 169 -15.18 -5.09 -10.13
CA GLU A 169 -15.52 -6.21 -9.25
C GLU A 169 -14.33 -6.67 -8.39
N GLU A 170 -13.12 -6.73 -8.95
CA GLU A 170 -11.93 -7.13 -8.20
C GLU A 170 -11.53 -6.10 -7.14
N ILE A 171 -11.72 -4.81 -7.43
CA ILE A 171 -11.53 -3.73 -6.45
C ILE A 171 -12.54 -3.90 -5.31
N LEU A 172 -13.80 -4.19 -5.61
CA LEU A 172 -14.83 -4.44 -4.59
C LEU A 172 -14.52 -5.68 -3.74
N VAL A 173 -14.03 -6.76 -4.36
CA VAL A 173 -13.58 -7.96 -3.63
C VAL A 173 -12.43 -7.62 -2.67
N SER A 174 -11.46 -6.83 -3.13
CA SER A 174 -10.33 -6.36 -2.34
C SER A 174 -10.79 -5.50 -1.15
N ILE A 175 -11.68 -4.54 -1.37
CA ILE A 175 -12.31 -3.71 -0.31
C ILE A 175 -13.00 -4.59 0.72
N LYS A 176 -13.85 -5.52 0.28
CA LYS A 176 -14.56 -6.44 1.19
C LYS A 176 -13.59 -7.28 2.01
N LYS A 177 -12.47 -7.73 1.42
CA LYS A 177 -11.43 -8.51 2.14
C LYS A 177 -10.77 -7.65 3.22
N LEU A 178 -10.41 -6.40 2.92
CA LEU A 178 -9.81 -5.46 3.89
C LEU A 178 -10.76 -5.16 5.05
N VAL A 179 -12.02 -4.81 4.76
CA VAL A 179 -13.04 -4.49 5.79
C VAL A 179 -13.31 -5.69 6.70
N ARG A 180 -13.45 -6.90 6.13
CA ARG A 180 -13.63 -8.12 6.93
C ARG A 180 -12.42 -8.42 7.82
N SER A 181 -11.22 -8.12 7.32
CA SER A 181 -9.98 -8.30 8.08
C SER A 181 -9.92 -7.35 9.27
N LEU A 182 -10.20 -6.05 9.05
CA LEU A 182 -10.30 -5.04 10.10
C LEU A 182 -11.36 -5.42 11.16
N ARG A 183 -12.56 -5.80 10.74
CA ARG A 183 -13.64 -6.24 11.66
C ARG A 183 -13.18 -7.39 12.56
N ARG A 184 -12.43 -8.34 11.99
CA ARG A 184 -12.00 -9.53 12.74
C ARG A 184 -10.86 -9.20 13.70
N MET A 185 -9.90 -8.38 13.27
CA MET A 185 -8.83 -7.86 14.14
C MET A 185 -9.40 -7.02 15.29
N GLY A 186 -10.48 -6.28 15.04
CA GLY A 186 -11.18 -5.47 16.03
C GLY A 186 -11.59 -6.22 17.31
N LYS A 187 -11.80 -7.54 17.24
CA LYS A 187 -12.10 -8.37 18.41
C LYS A 187 -11.04 -8.30 19.51
N ASN A 188 -9.78 -8.08 19.13
CA ASN A 188 -8.63 -8.09 20.04
C ASN A 188 -7.80 -6.80 19.96
N ASN A 189 -8.22 -5.81 19.17
CA ASN A 189 -7.45 -4.59 18.91
C ASN A 189 -8.37 -3.39 18.66
N GLN A 190 -8.38 -2.46 19.61
CA GLN A 190 -9.24 -1.29 19.57
C GLN A 190 -8.94 -0.35 18.37
N VAL A 191 -7.69 -0.30 17.89
CA VAL A 191 -7.33 0.49 16.71
C VAL A 191 -7.97 -0.11 15.46
N ALA A 192 -7.96 -1.44 15.33
CA ALA A 192 -8.62 -2.14 14.23
C ALA A 192 -10.15 -2.00 14.27
N GLU A 193 -10.74 -2.00 15.47
CA GLU A 193 -12.18 -1.75 15.66
C GLU A 193 -12.55 -0.34 15.18
N ARG A 194 -11.81 0.68 15.61
CA ARG A 194 -12.02 2.07 15.16
C ARG A 194 -11.85 2.20 13.64
N ALA A 195 -10.81 1.59 13.09
CA ALA A 195 -10.55 1.55 11.65
C ALA A 195 -11.71 0.90 10.88
N TYR A 196 -12.26 -0.21 11.38
CA TYR A 196 -13.45 -0.84 10.81
C TYR A 196 -14.68 0.08 10.83
N THR A 197 -14.94 0.75 11.95
CA THR A 197 -16.07 1.68 12.07
C THR A 197 -15.98 2.81 11.05
N VAL A 198 -14.79 3.44 10.92
CA VAL A 198 -14.56 4.49 9.92
C VAL A 198 -14.74 3.95 8.50
N ALA A 199 -14.14 2.81 8.19
CA ALA A 199 -14.28 2.17 6.87
C ALA A 199 -15.74 1.87 6.52
N PHE A 200 -16.51 1.38 7.48
CA PHE A 200 -17.93 1.06 7.29
C PHE A 200 -18.79 2.31 7.09
N GLN A 201 -18.47 3.41 7.79
CA GLN A 201 -19.15 4.70 7.61
C GLN A 201 -18.92 5.29 6.21
N VAL A 202 -17.73 5.15 5.63
CA VAL A 202 -17.43 5.65 4.28
C VAL A 202 -18.15 4.85 3.18
N LEU A 203 -18.52 3.60 3.45
CA LEU A 203 -19.23 2.72 2.53
C LEU A 203 -20.75 2.83 2.61
N ARG A 204 -21.29 3.56 3.59
CA ARG A 204 -22.73 3.77 3.81
C ARG A 204 -23.18 5.06 3.15
#